data_AF-A0A5P8K937-F1
#
_entry.id   AF-A0A5P8K937-F1
#
_cell.length_a   1.000
_cell.length_b   1.000
_cell.length_c   1.000
_cell.angle_alpha   90.00
_cell.angle_beta   90.00
_cell.angle_gamma   90.00
#
_symmetry.space_group_name_H-M   'P 1'
#
loop_
_entity.id
_entity.type
_entity.pdbx_description
1 polymer ?
#
loop_
_entity_poly.entity_id
_entity_poly.type
_entity_poly.pdbx_seq_one_letter_code
_entity_poly.pdbx_strand_id
1 'polypeptide(L)'
;MSVRDALRSAPMATDVPGLRLLQVGDHWDFVRTPADLGFLALAHLRTTGVPIGPVLYDGPNERLYYAIRTGTTGHWNDRSVRLISNNSWLVAPGLELMDDWFGGWCELPDDETLTDTDALLDALQHPYIAVSRPSSSVLFR
;
A
#
# COMPACT_ATOMS: atom_id res chain seq x y z
N MET A 1 -16.60 0.83 7.75
CA MET A 1 -16.81 0.77 6.28
C MET A 1 -15.61 0.05 5.66
N SER A 2 -15.82 -0.87 4.71
CA SER A 2 -14.72 -1.57 4.03
C SER A 2 -14.04 -0.67 2.97
N VAL A 3 -12.82 -0.99 2.56
CA VAL A 3 -12.14 -0.31 1.44
C VAL A 3 -12.96 -0.46 0.15
N ARG A 4 -13.61 -1.62 -0.03
CA ARG A 4 -14.47 -1.92 -1.18
C ARG A 4 -15.65 -0.96 -1.26
N ASP A 5 -16.35 -0.77 -0.16
CA ASP A 5 -17.53 0.11 -0.10
C ASP A 5 -17.13 1.56 -0.30
N ALA A 6 -16.03 1.98 0.33
CA ALA A 6 -15.47 3.31 0.13
C ALA A 6 -15.10 3.57 -1.33
N LEU A 7 -14.46 2.62 -2.01
CA LEU A 7 -14.08 2.71 -3.43
C LEU A 7 -15.30 2.83 -4.35
N ARG A 8 -16.40 2.12 -4.04
CA ARG A 8 -17.65 2.19 -4.80
C ARG A 8 -18.38 3.51 -4.61
N SER A 9 -18.35 4.08 -3.40
CA SER A 9 -18.99 5.36 -3.10
C SER A 9 -18.12 6.58 -3.45
N ALA A 10 -16.82 6.38 -3.65
CA ALA A 10 -15.86 7.45 -3.87
C ALA A 10 -16.18 8.23 -5.16
N PRO A 11 -16.00 9.56 -5.15
CA PRO A 11 -16.08 10.33 -6.38
C PRO A 11 -14.98 9.92 -7.35
N MET A 12 -15.23 10.10 -8.65
CA MET A 12 -14.20 9.93 -9.66
C MET A 12 -13.10 10.97 -9.47
N ALA A 13 -11.84 10.57 -9.60
CA ALA A 13 -10.76 11.54 -9.71
C ALA A 13 -10.97 12.33 -11.02
N THR A 14 -10.84 13.65 -10.96
CA THR A 14 -11.19 14.53 -12.07
C THR A 14 -10.40 14.16 -13.33
N ASP A 15 -11.10 14.12 -14.46
CA ASP A 15 -10.58 13.95 -15.83
C ASP A 15 -9.97 12.60 -16.21
N VAL A 16 -9.99 11.59 -15.33
CA VAL A 16 -9.49 10.25 -15.66
C VAL A 16 -10.52 9.16 -15.35
N PRO A 17 -11.19 8.60 -16.38
CA PRO A 17 -12.14 7.51 -16.22
C PRO A 17 -11.55 6.34 -15.43
N GLY A 18 -12.36 5.77 -14.53
CA GLY A 18 -11.99 4.59 -13.75
C GLY A 18 -11.16 4.84 -12.50
N LEU A 19 -10.56 6.02 -12.31
CA LEU A 19 -9.91 6.37 -11.03
C LEU A 19 -10.94 6.91 -10.02
N ARG A 20 -10.65 6.69 -8.74
CA ARG A 20 -11.49 7.07 -7.59
C ARG A 20 -10.65 7.79 -6.55
N LEU A 21 -11.25 8.75 -5.87
CA LEU A 21 -10.61 9.51 -4.79
C LEU A 21 -11.13 9.01 -3.44
N LEU A 22 -10.33 8.21 -2.75
CA LEU A 22 -10.69 7.58 -1.47
C LEU A 22 -10.22 8.44 -0.32
N GLN A 23 -11.13 8.75 0.60
CA GLN A 23 -10.78 9.37 1.87
C GLN A 23 -10.22 8.31 2.82
N VAL A 24 -9.02 8.55 3.34
CA VAL A 24 -8.33 7.61 4.24
C VAL A 24 -8.57 7.98 5.70
N GLY A 25 -8.58 6.99 6.58
CA GLY A 25 -8.60 7.16 8.04
C GLY A 25 -9.93 6.86 8.71
N ASP A 26 -10.95 6.47 7.95
CA ASP A 26 -12.20 5.97 8.49
C ASP A 26 -12.18 4.42 8.52
N HIS A 27 -11.91 3.84 9.70
CA HIS A 27 -11.74 2.40 10.00
C HIS A 27 -10.48 1.71 9.45
N TRP A 28 -9.90 2.23 8.37
CA TRP A 28 -8.65 1.75 7.78
C TRP A 28 -7.71 2.90 7.40
N ASP A 29 -6.41 2.65 7.56
CA ASP A 29 -5.31 3.51 7.14
C ASP A 29 -4.51 2.79 6.03
N PHE A 30 -3.58 3.48 5.39
CA PHE A 30 -2.65 2.87 4.45
C PHE A 30 -1.19 3.02 4.88
N VAL A 31 -0.40 1.95 4.79
CA VAL A 31 1.06 2.04 4.91
C VAL A 31 1.66 2.15 3.51
N ARG A 32 2.31 3.27 3.22
CA ARG A 32 3.02 3.52 1.98
C ARG A 32 4.48 3.08 2.08
N THR A 33 4.94 2.32 1.11
CA THR A 33 6.34 1.88 0.98
C THR A 33 6.89 2.23 -0.41
N PRO A 34 8.22 2.31 -0.61
CA PRO A 34 8.84 2.10 -1.91
C PRO A 34 8.37 0.79 -2.56
N ALA A 35 8.29 0.73 -3.89
CA ALA A 35 7.77 -0.45 -4.58
C ALA A 35 8.67 -1.68 -4.44
N ASP A 36 9.99 -1.51 -4.55
CA ASP A 36 10.98 -2.58 -4.34
C ASP A 36 10.84 -3.23 -2.96
N LEU A 37 10.77 -2.40 -1.92
CA LEU A 37 10.54 -2.83 -0.54
C LEU A 37 9.17 -3.49 -0.37
N GLY A 38 8.15 -2.83 -0.91
CA GLY A 38 6.77 -3.27 -0.83
C GLY A 38 6.58 -4.65 -1.45
N PHE A 39 7.01 -4.85 -2.70
CA PHE A 39 6.82 -6.13 -3.37
C PHE A 39 7.53 -7.29 -2.66
N LEU A 40 8.72 -7.06 -2.08
CA LEU A 40 9.41 -8.06 -1.28
C LEU A 40 8.62 -8.42 -0.01
N ALA A 41 8.09 -7.42 0.69
CA ALA A 41 7.24 -7.65 1.86
C ALA A 41 5.94 -8.40 1.48
N LEU A 42 5.28 -8.02 0.38
CA LEU A 42 4.09 -8.71 -0.12
C LEU A 42 4.39 -10.17 -0.44
N ALA A 43 5.50 -10.45 -1.14
CA ALA A 43 5.90 -11.80 -1.48
C ALA A 43 6.08 -12.66 -0.22
N HIS A 44 6.66 -12.10 0.84
CA HIS A 44 6.83 -12.82 2.10
C HIS A 44 5.52 -13.01 2.86
N LEU A 45 4.66 -12.00 2.97
CA LEU A 45 3.34 -12.14 3.58
C LEU A 45 2.54 -13.27 2.92
N ARG A 46 2.64 -13.39 1.59
CA ARG A 46 2.00 -14.50 0.85
C ARG A 46 2.55 -15.88 1.23
N THR A 47 3.79 -15.97 1.71
CA THR A 47 4.39 -17.24 2.18
C THR A 47 4.02 -17.61 3.62
N THR A 48 3.65 -16.63 4.45
CA THR A 48 3.31 -16.90 5.87
C THR A 48 1.85 -17.35 6.04
N GLY A 49 1.00 -17.10 5.03
CA GLY A 49 -0.42 -17.46 5.06
C GLY A 49 -1.26 -16.57 5.97
N VAL A 50 -0.71 -15.45 6.45
CA VAL A 50 -1.49 -14.43 7.15
C VAL A 50 -2.47 -13.77 6.18
N PRO A 51 -3.66 -13.34 6.64
CA PRO A 51 -4.57 -12.57 5.81
C PRO A 51 -3.91 -11.28 5.33
N ILE A 52 -4.02 -11.02 4.02
CA ILE A 52 -3.51 -9.80 3.39
C ILE A 52 -4.72 -9.01 2.92
N GLY A 53 -4.82 -7.76 3.37
CA GLY A 53 -5.87 -6.86 2.92
C GLY A 53 -5.57 -6.27 1.53
N PRO A 54 -6.34 -5.27 1.11
CA PRO A 54 -6.10 -4.55 -0.14
C PRO A 54 -4.66 -4.00 -0.21
N VAL A 55 -4.01 -4.24 -1.36
CA VAL A 55 -2.67 -3.70 -1.66
C VAL A 55 -2.70 -3.02 -3.01
N LEU A 56 -2.46 -1.71 -3.01
CA LEU A 56 -2.40 -0.92 -4.24
C LEU A 56 -0.95 -0.69 -4.65
N TYR A 57 -0.64 -0.96 -5.91
CA TYR A 57 0.56 -0.50 -6.57
C TYR A 57 0.27 0.76 -7.40
N ASP A 58 0.98 1.84 -7.09
CA ASP A 58 1.03 3.10 -7.82
C ASP A 58 2.29 3.09 -8.67
N GLY A 59 2.12 2.73 -9.94
CA GLY A 59 3.18 2.59 -10.93
C GLY A 59 3.97 3.89 -11.14
N PRO A 60 3.30 5.03 -11.44
CA PRO A 60 3.95 6.30 -11.69
C PRO A 60 4.85 6.80 -10.55
N ASN A 61 4.51 6.50 -9.29
CA ASN A 61 5.31 6.94 -8.14
C ASN A 61 6.18 5.83 -7.53
N GLU A 62 6.13 4.62 -8.09
CA GLU A 62 6.79 3.42 -7.60
C GLU A 62 6.54 3.19 -6.10
N ARG A 63 5.26 3.15 -5.71
CA ARG A 63 4.83 2.94 -4.32
C ARG A 63 3.85 1.80 -4.19
N LEU A 64 3.93 1.09 -3.06
CA LEU A 64 2.87 0.21 -2.61
C LEU A 64 2.15 0.82 -1.41
N TYR A 65 0.84 0.58 -1.33
CA TYR A 65 -0.02 1.01 -0.24
C TYR A 65 -0.78 -0.20 0.31
N TYR A 66 -0.51 -0.53 1.57
CA TYR A 66 -1.16 -1.63 2.29
C TYR A 66 -2.30 -1.10 3.16
N ALA A 67 -3.51 -1.59 2.96
CA ALA A 67 -4.61 -1.28 3.87
C ALA A 67 -4.40 -1.99 5.21
N ILE A 68 -4.42 -1.22 6.29
CA ILE A 68 -4.28 -1.69 7.68
C ILE A 68 -5.39 -1.11 8.55
N ARG A 69 -5.56 -1.65 9.76
CA ARG A 69 -6.50 -1.08 10.73
C ARG A 69 -6.07 0.32 11.17
N THR A 70 -7.03 1.25 11.27
CA THR A 70 -6.79 2.60 11.81
C THR A 70 -6.23 2.57 13.23
N GLY A 71 -5.43 3.58 13.55
CA GLY A 71 -4.93 3.77 14.91
C GLY A 71 -3.82 2.80 15.30
N THR A 72 -3.33 2.01 14.35
CA THR A 72 -2.17 1.17 14.58
C THR A 72 -0.90 2.00 14.50
N THR A 73 -0.32 2.32 15.66
CA THR A 73 0.97 3.02 15.76
C THR A 73 2.11 2.01 15.62
N GLY A 74 2.36 1.55 14.40
CA GLY A 74 3.63 0.91 14.10
C GLY A 74 4.77 1.91 14.32
N HIS A 75 5.86 1.49 14.97
CA HIS A 75 7.09 2.27 14.98
C HIS A 75 7.73 2.16 13.59
N TRP A 76 7.21 2.93 12.63
CA TRP A 76 7.73 3.04 11.28
C TRP A 76 9.04 3.82 11.30
N ASN A 77 10.09 3.19 11.81
CA ASN A 77 11.39 3.82 12.06
C ASN A 77 12.19 4.09 10.77
N ASP A 78 11.72 3.57 9.64
CA ASP A 78 12.30 3.86 8.32
C ASP A 78 11.63 5.08 7.68
N ARG A 79 12.45 6.07 7.28
CA ARG A 79 11.99 7.31 6.62
C ARG A 79 11.24 7.07 5.30
N SER A 80 11.43 5.91 4.68
CA SER A 80 10.80 5.56 3.41
C SER A 80 9.40 4.96 3.57
N VAL A 81 9.07 4.43 4.75
CA VAL A 81 7.76 3.89 5.09
C VAL A 81 6.92 4.98 5.79
N ARG A 82 5.68 5.18 5.33
CA ARG A 82 4.82 6.25 5.88
C ARG A 82 3.40 5.74 6.07
N LEU A 83 2.83 6.02 7.24
CA LEU A 83 1.40 5.90 7.48
C LEU A 83 0.64 7.05 6.78
N ILE A 84 -0.39 6.69 6.04
CA ILE A 84 -1.38 7.56 5.41
C ILE A 84 -2.69 7.34 6.16
N SER A 85 -3.16 8.36 6.85
CA SER A 85 -4.31 8.26 7.75
C SER A 85 -5.26 9.44 7.55
N ASN A 86 -6.07 9.74 8.56
CA ASN A 86 -7.04 10.83 8.58
C ASN A 86 -6.58 12.11 7.88
N ASN A 87 -7.51 12.77 7.19
CA ASN A 87 -7.28 13.97 6.36
C ASN A 87 -6.37 13.75 5.15
N SER A 88 -6.14 12.49 4.75
CA SER A 88 -5.43 12.13 3.53
C SER A 88 -6.39 11.55 2.50
N TRP A 89 -6.00 11.66 1.23
CA TRP A 89 -6.73 11.09 0.11
C TRP A 89 -5.80 10.18 -0.69
N LEU A 90 -6.34 9.07 -1.17
CA LEU A 90 -5.66 8.14 -2.06
C LEU A 90 -6.40 8.12 -3.40
N VAL A 91 -5.65 8.27 -4.50
CA VAL A 91 -6.18 7.97 -5.82
C VAL A 91 -5.97 6.48 -6.06
N ALA A 92 -7.03 5.75 -6.38
CA ALA A 92 -6.94 4.33 -6.69
C ALA A 92 -7.80 3.98 -7.91
N PRO A 93 -7.41 2.95 -8.69
CA PRO A 93 -8.27 2.41 -9.71
C PRO A 93 -9.52 1.81 -9.05
N GLY A 94 -10.67 2.04 -9.68
CA GLY A 94 -11.89 1.31 -9.36
C GLY A 94 -11.70 -0.18 -9.62
N LEU A 95 -12.59 -1.01 -9.06
CA LEU A 95 -12.56 -2.46 -9.24
C LEU A 95 -12.67 -2.90 -10.72
N GLU A 96 -13.16 -2.02 -11.58
CA GLU A 96 -13.43 -2.30 -12.99
C GLU A 96 -12.33 -1.79 -13.93
N LEU A 97 -11.36 -1.02 -13.41
CA LEU A 97 -10.29 -0.44 -14.22
C LEU A 97 -9.06 -1.38 -14.23
N MET A 98 -8.66 -1.81 -15.43
CA MET A 98 -7.42 -2.57 -15.70
C MET A 98 -6.56 -1.81 -16.71
N ASP A 99 -6.26 -0.54 -16.43
CA ASP A 99 -5.40 0.27 -17.30
C ASP A 99 -3.97 0.28 -16.75
N ASP A 100 -3.02 -0.24 -17.51
CA ASP A 100 -1.68 -0.61 -17.04
C ASP A 100 -0.81 0.59 -16.62
N TRP A 101 -1.16 1.82 -17.01
CA TRP A 101 -0.30 2.99 -16.78
C TRP A 101 -0.30 3.49 -15.32
N PHE A 102 -1.41 3.33 -14.58
CA PHE A 102 -1.51 3.80 -13.18
C PHE A 102 -0.91 2.80 -12.20
N GLY A 103 -0.82 1.53 -12.59
CA GLY A 103 -0.67 0.41 -11.68
C GLY A 103 -2.01 -0.23 -11.36
N GLY A 104 -2.12 -0.92 -10.23
CA GLY A 104 -3.30 -1.74 -9.94
C GLY A 104 -3.29 -2.36 -8.55
N TRP A 105 -4.40 -3.01 -8.22
CA TRP A 105 -4.53 -3.79 -7.00
C TRP A 105 -3.71 -5.08 -7.11
N CYS A 106 -2.67 -5.21 -6.30
CA CYS A 106 -1.94 -6.47 -6.12
C CYS A 106 -2.73 -7.47 -5.28
N GLU A 107 -3.52 -6.95 -4.34
CA GLU A 107 -4.57 -7.66 -3.59
C GLU A 107 -5.82 -6.79 -3.65
N LEU A 108 -6.96 -7.37 -4.06
CA LEU A 108 -8.20 -6.63 -4.30
C LEU A 108 -8.92 -6.30 -2.98
N PRO A 109 -9.67 -5.18 -2.92
CA PRO A 109 -10.62 -4.95 -1.86
C PRO A 109 -11.89 -5.77 -2.09
N ASP A 110 -11.80 -7.07 -1.82
CA ASP A 110 -12.90 -8.01 -2.01
C ASP A 110 -13.77 -8.21 -0.77
N ASP A 111 -13.20 -8.07 0.41
CA ASP A 111 -13.90 -8.16 1.70
C ASP A 111 -13.38 -7.11 2.70
N GLU A 112 -13.67 -7.29 3.99
CA GLU A 112 -13.26 -6.38 5.06
C GLU A 112 -11.84 -6.67 5.61
N THR A 113 -11.11 -7.60 5.00
CA THR A 113 -9.76 -7.99 5.43
C THR A 113 -8.82 -6.80 5.34
N LEU A 114 -8.03 -6.62 6.40
CA LEU A 114 -6.94 -5.65 6.46
C LEU A 114 -5.66 -6.41 6.77
N THR A 115 -4.55 -5.92 6.24
CA THR A 115 -3.24 -6.50 6.52
C THR A 115 -2.93 -6.29 8.00
N ASP A 116 -2.52 -7.36 8.69
CA ASP A 116 -2.04 -7.25 10.06
C ASP A 116 -0.77 -6.38 10.11
N THR A 117 -0.78 -5.38 11.00
CA THR A 117 0.27 -4.36 11.02
C THR A 117 1.60 -4.90 11.54
N ASP A 118 1.57 -5.82 12.49
CA ASP A 118 2.79 -6.42 13.06
C ASP A 118 3.41 -7.37 12.04
N ALA A 119 2.60 -8.20 11.37
CA ALA A 119 3.06 -9.04 10.26
C ALA A 119 3.66 -8.21 9.11
N LEU A 120 3.03 -7.08 8.77
CA LEU A 120 3.57 -6.16 7.76
C LEU A 120 4.90 -5.53 8.21
N LEU A 121 5.00 -5.11 9.48
CA LEU A 121 6.24 -4.55 10.02
C LEU A 121 7.38 -5.58 9.99
N ASP A 122 7.10 -6.81 10.41
CA ASP A 122 8.05 -7.93 10.37
C ASP A 122 8.49 -8.23 8.94
N ALA A 123 7.54 -8.27 7.99
CA ALA A 123 7.83 -8.46 6.58
C ALA A 123 8.73 -7.35 6.03
N LEU A 124 8.47 -6.09 6.38
CA LEU A 124 9.26 -4.93 5.94
C LEU A 124 10.66 -4.85 6.57
N GLN A 125 10.90 -5.55 7.68
CA GLN A 125 12.19 -5.60 8.36
C GLN A 125 12.98 -6.87 8.03
N HIS A 126 12.39 -7.81 7.28
CA HIS A 126 12.99 -9.12 7.09
C HIS A 126 14.30 -9.04 6.29
N PRO A 127 15.34 -9.84 6.66
CA PRO A 127 16.69 -9.75 6.09
C PRO A 127 16.84 -9.78 4.56
N TYR A 128 15.89 -10.32 3.78
CA TYR A 128 15.99 -10.31 2.31
C TYR A 128 15.81 -8.90 1.71
N ILE A 129 15.25 -7.95 2.48
CA ILE A 129 15.15 -6.53 2.12
C ILE A 129 16.50 -5.81 2.26
N ALA A 130 17.38 -6.28 3.14
CA ALA A 130 18.69 -5.67 3.33
C ALA A 130 19.65 -5.93 2.14
N VAL A 131 19.35 -6.95 1.31
CA VAL A 131 20.18 -7.35 0.15
C VAL A 131 19.89 -6.49 -1.10
N SER A 132 18.72 -5.86 -1.19
CA SER A 132 18.31 -5.08 -2.37
C SER A 132 18.69 -3.60 -2.33
N ARG A 133 19.22 -3.09 -1.20
CA ARG A 133 19.60 -1.69 -1.07
C ARG A 133 20.96 -1.47 -1.76
N PRO A 134 21.05 -0.77 -2.91
CA PRO A 134 22.35 -0.47 -3.49
C PRO A 134 23.15 0.36 -2.49
N SER A 135 24.36 -0.07 -2.17
CA SER A 135 25.33 0.73 -1.43
C SER A 135 25.52 2.07 -2.14
N SER A 136 24.89 3.12 -1.62
CA SER A 136 25.25 4.50 -1.94
C SER A 136 26.59 4.82 -1.30
N SER A 137 27.65 4.23 -1.86
CA SER A 137 29.03 4.59 -1.61
C SER A 137 29.79 4.49 -2.93
N VAL A 138 29.47 5.38 -3.86
CA VAL A 138 30.46 5.83 -4.85
C VAL A 138 30.68 7.30 -4.58
N LEU A 139 31.73 7.54 -3.80
CA LEU A 139 32.44 8.80 -3.69
C LEU A 139 32.73 9.33 -5.10
N PHE A 140 32.20 10.50 -5.44
CA PHE A 140 32.86 11.34 -6.45
C PHE A 140 34.17 11.84 -5.83
N ARG A 141 35.29 11.34 -6.33
CA ARG A 141 36.60 11.98 -6.25
C ARG A 141 36.86 12.73 -7.56
#